data_AF-A0A6J7UUF1-F1
#
_entry.id   AF-A0A6J7UUF1-F1
#
_cell.length_a   1.000
_cell.length_b   1.000
_cell.length_c   1.000
_cell.angle_alpha   90.00
_cell.angle_beta   90.00
_cell.angle_gamma   90.00
#
_symmetry.space_group_name_H-M   'P 1'
#
loop_
_entity.id
_entity.type
_entity.pdbx_description
1 polymer ?
#
loop_
_entity_poly.entity_id
_entity_poly.type
_entity_poly.pdbx_seq_one_letter_code
_entity_poly.pdbx_strand_id
1 'polypeptide(L)'
;MVPPDWCAIAAGFDVDLGEHVPGPVGPLVGSASLVLTMTAAHARDLVVAHPTLVGRLAVLGDVAERLERIPPGAGTIAEVVAPRRAIELLNGVSPNEVADPYRRRKDEQLAIAANLAGLCARLVERWPG
;
A
#
# COMPACT_ATOMS: atom_id res chain seq x y z
N MET A 1 -9.99 -12.82 11.38
CA MET A 1 -9.46 -12.15 12.58
C MET A 1 -7.96 -11.99 12.40
N VAL A 2 -7.39 -10.86 12.81
CA VAL A 2 -5.94 -10.63 12.76
C VAL A 2 -5.23 -11.51 13.80
N PRO A 3 -4.09 -12.14 13.48
CA PRO A 3 -3.32 -12.92 14.46
C PRO A 3 -2.90 -12.07 15.67
N PRO A 4 -2.95 -12.59 16.92
CA PRO A 4 -2.60 -11.83 18.12
C PRO A 4 -1.19 -11.20 18.09
N ASP A 5 -0.21 -11.92 17.52
CA ASP A 5 1.15 -11.41 17.37
C ASP A 5 1.22 -10.16 16.49
N TRP A 6 0.35 -10.07 15.47
CA TRP A 6 0.28 -8.90 14.59
C TRP A 6 -0.41 -7.74 15.30
N CYS A 7 -1.44 -7.99 16.11
CA CYS A 7 -2.02 -6.98 16.99
C CYS A 7 -0.97 -6.43 17.98
N ALA A 8 -0.14 -7.30 18.56
CA ALA A 8 0.91 -6.88 19.49
C ALA A 8 2.00 -6.03 18.80
N ILE A 9 2.37 -6.37 17.56
CA ILE A 9 3.30 -5.56 16.75
C ILE A 9 2.68 -4.21 16.41
N ALA A 10 1.43 -4.19 15.93
CA ALA A 10 0.72 -2.97 15.55
C ALA A 10 0.51 -2.00 16.74
N ALA A 11 0.22 -2.54 17.93
CA ALA A 11 0.10 -1.76 19.15
C ALA A 11 1.41 -1.02 19.50
N GLY A 12 2.58 -1.54 19.10
CA GLY A 12 3.86 -0.85 19.24
C GLY A 12 4.01 0.41 18.37
N PHE A 13 3.07 0.63 17.44
CA PHE A 13 2.97 1.81 16.59
C PHE A 13 1.66 2.59 16.84
N ASP A 14 1.03 2.41 18.01
CA ASP A 14 -0.24 3.03 18.39
C ASP A 14 -1.41 2.71 17.43
N VAL A 15 -1.37 1.54 16.78
CA VAL A 15 -2.43 1.06 15.88
C VAL A 15 -3.20 -0.09 16.51
N ASP A 16 -4.53 0.06 16.61
CA ASP A 16 -5.44 -1.03 17.00
C ASP A 16 -5.99 -1.75 15.75
N LEU A 17 -5.72 -3.05 15.67
CA LEU A 17 -6.22 -3.93 14.60
C LEU A 17 -7.39 -4.82 15.07
N GLY A 18 -7.88 -4.67 16.29
CA GLY A 18 -8.87 -5.56 16.92
C GLY A 18 -10.19 -5.65 16.15
N GLU A 19 -10.60 -4.58 15.48
CA GLU A 19 -11.81 -4.53 14.67
C GLU A 19 -11.62 -4.97 13.22
N HIS A 20 -10.38 -5.28 12.80
CA HIS A 20 -10.12 -5.65 11.42
C HIS A 20 -10.64 -7.05 11.09
N VAL A 21 -11.54 -7.11 10.10
CA VAL A 21 -12.05 -8.36 9.53
C VAL A 21 -11.43 -8.56 8.15
N PRO A 22 -10.59 -9.61 7.95
CA PRO A 22 -10.03 -9.90 6.64
C PRO A 22 -11.15 -10.30 5.68
N GLY A 23 -11.09 -9.82 4.45
CA GLY A 23 -12.10 -10.08 3.43
C GLY A 23 -11.55 -10.04 2.01
N PRO A 24 -12.28 -10.59 1.03
CA PRO A 24 -11.91 -10.51 -0.37
C PRO A 24 -11.95 -9.05 -0.84
N VAL A 25 -11.01 -8.67 -1.71
CA VAL A 25 -10.88 -7.28 -2.18
C VAL A 25 -12.09 -6.84 -3.03
N GLY A 26 -12.63 -7.75 -3.86
CA GLY A 26 -13.61 -7.47 -4.93
C GLY A 26 -14.75 -6.50 -4.60
N PRO A 27 -15.50 -6.67 -3.49
CA PRO A 27 -16.62 -5.77 -3.15
C PRO A 27 -16.22 -4.31 -2.86
N LEU A 28 -14.98 -4.05 -2.45
CA LEU A 28 -14.51 -2.72 -2.00
C LEU A 28 -13.80 -1.93 -3.12
N VAL A 29 -13.36 -2.63 -4.18
CA VAL A 29 -12.62 -2.04 -5.30
C VAL A 29 -13.41 -0.97 -6.03
N GLY A 30 -14.71 -1.17 -6.19
CA GLY A 30 -15.56 -0.30 -7.00
C GLY A 30 -15.59 1.15 -6.51
N SER A 31 -15.72 1.34 -5.19
CA SER A 31 -15.88 2.64 -4.54
C SER A 31 -14.57 3.35 -4.17
N ALA A 32 -13.42 2.68 -4.28
CA ALA A 32 -12.14 3.25 -3.89
C ALA A 32 -11.62 4.26 -4.92
N SER A 33 -11.34 5.50 -4.49
CA SER A 33 -10.67 6.52 -5.32
C SER A 33 -9.19 6.18 -5.59
N LEU A 34 -8.61 5.38 -4.71
CA LEU A 34 -7.23 4.89 -4.78
C LEU A 34 -7.16 3.50 -4.15
N VAL A 35 -6.41 2.60 -4.78
CA VAL A 35 -6.07 1.29 -4.26
C VAL A 35 -4.55 1.18 -4.13
N LEU A 36 -4.10 0.84 -2.94
CA LEU A 36 -2.69 0.68 -2.61
C LEU A 36 -2.39 -0.81 -2.35
N THR A 37 -1.35 -1.33 -2.99
CA THR A 37 -0.83 -2.68 -2.74
C THR A 37 0.54 -2.64 -2.09
N MET A 38 0.90 -3.72 -1.42
CA MET A 38 2.24 -3.86 -0.82
C MET A 38 3.33 -4.16 -1.86
N THR A 39 2.98 -4.86 -2.94
CA THR A 39 3.92 -5.34 -3.96
C THR A 39 3.40 -5.11 -5.38
N ALA A 40 4.29 -5.12 -6.37
CA ALA A 40 3.93 -5.08 -7.79
C ALA A 40 3.23 -6.36 -8.25
N ALA A 41 3.54 -7.50 -7.63
CA ALA A 41 2.83 -8.76 -7.87
C ALA A 41 1.35 -8.64 -7.50
N HIS A 42 1.03 -8.11 -6.31
CA HIS A 42 -0.36 -7.86 -5.92
C HIS A 42 -1.06 -6.86 -6.84
N ALA A 43 -0.35 -5.82 -7.30
CA ALA A 43 -0.89 -4.88 -8.27
C ALA A 43 -1.25 -5.57 -9.59
N ARG A 44 -0.36 -6.42 -10.11
CA ARG A 44 -0.59 -7.20 -11.33
C ARG A 44 -1.82 -8.09 -11.21
N ASP A 45 -1.93 -8.83 -10.11
CA ASP A 45 -3.06 -9.73 -9.86
C ASP A 45 -4.39 -8.96 -9.84
N LEU A 46 -4.40 -7.77 -9.20
CA LEU A 46 -5.57 -6.89 -9.18
C LEU A 46 -5.88 -6.28 -10.55
N VAL A 47 -4.89 -5.93 -11.37
CA VAL A 47 -5.14 -5.45 -12.75
C VAL A 47 -5.78 -6.53 -13.61
N VAL A 48 -5.32 -7.78 -13.48
CA VAL A 48 -5.89 -8.91 -14.23
C VAL A 48 -7.34 -9.17 -13.79
N ALA A 49 -7.61 -9.17 -12.49
CA ALA A 49 -8.95 -9.41 -11.95
C ALA A 49 -9.91 -8.21 -12.15
N HIS A 50 -9.38 -6.98 -12.10
CA HIS A 50 -10.14 -5.73 -12.13
C HIS A 50 -9.46 -4.66 -13.01
N PRO A 51 -9.53 -4.78 -14.35
CA PRO A 51 -8.87 -3.84 -15.27
C PRO A 51 -9.29 -2.37 -15.09
N THR A 52 -10.48 -2.11 -14.56
CA THR A 52 -10.99 -0.77 -14.21
C THR A 52 -10.22 -0.08 -13.09
N LEU A 53 -9.23 -0.74 -12.49
CA LEU A 53 -8.31 -0.16 -11.51
C LEU A 53 -7.14 0.58 -12.14
N VAL A 54 -6.88 0.38 -13.43
CA VAL A 54 -5.82 1.10 -14.15
C VAL A 54 -6.05 2.60 -14.02
N GLY A 55 -5.05 3.33 -13.52
CA GLY A 55 -5.12 4.77 -13.24
C GLY A 55 -5.46 5.14 -11.79
N ARG A 56 -5.86 4.17 -10.95
CA ARG A 56 -6.12 4.37 -9.50
C ARG A 56 -5.50 3.29 -8.61
N LEU A 57 -4.55 2.53 -9.15
CA LEU A 57 -3.86 1.45 -8.45
C LEU A 57 -2.36 1.73 -8.43
N ALA A 58 -1.73 1.60 -7.26
CA ALA A 58 -0.29 1.78 -7.10
C ALA A 58 0.29 0.93 -5.98
N VAL A 59 1.61 0.70 -6.01
CA VAL A 59 2.37 0.12 -4.91
C VAL A 59 2.64 1.22 -3.88
N LEU A 60 2.35 0.95 -2.60
CA LEU A 60 2.47 1.93 -1.51
C LEU A 60 3.86 2.60 -1.47
N GLY A 61 4.92 1.81 -1.64
CA GLY A 61 6.29 2.33 -1.64
C GLY A 61 6.57 3.33 -2.76
N ASP A 62 6.09 3.05 -3.97
CA ASP A 62 6.26 3.95 -5.12
C ASP A 62 5.49 5.26 -4.91
N VAL A 63 4.32 5.20 -4.27
CA VAL A 63 3.50 6.36 -3.92
C VAL A 63 4.23 7.23 -2.89
N ALA A 64 4.75 6.64 -1.83
CA ALA A 64 5.50 7.37 -0.79
C ALA A 64 6.77 8.02 -1.36
N GLU A 65 7.55 7.31 -2.19
CA GLU A 65 8.76 7.87 -2.83
C GLU A 65 8.42 9.04 -3.77
N ARG A 66 7.30 8.96 -4.51
CA ARG A 66 6.87 10.06 -5.38
C ARG A 66 6.43 11.28 -4.60
N LEU A 67 5.69 11.10 -3.51
CA LEU A 67 5.24 12.20 -2.66
C LEU A 67 6.42 12.99 -2.06
N GLU A 68 7.57 12.36 -1.83
CA GLU A 68 8.77 13.07 -1.40
C GLU A 68 9.31 14.04 -2.46
N ARG A 69 9.01 13.80 -3.74
CA ARG A 69 9.44 14.64 -4.86
C ARG A 69 8.45 15.77 -5.18
N ILE A 70 7.26 15.75 -4.58
CA ILE A 70 6.22 16.75 -4.76
C ILE A 70 6.26 17.72 -3.54
N PRO A 71 6.08 19.03 -3.73
CA PRO A 71 5.95 19.96 -2.61
C PRO A 71 4.82 19.54 -1.65
N PRO A 72 4.99 19.68 -0.32
CA PRO A 72 3.93 19.36 0.64
C PRO A 72 2.64 20.13 0.33
N GLY A 73 1.49 19.45 0.40
CA GLY A 73 0.17 20.04 0.11
C GLY A 73 -0.08 20.35 -1.37
N ALA A 74 0.87 20.06 -2.25
CA ALA A 74 0.66 20.04 -3.70
C ALA A 74 0.45 18.59 -4.16
N GLY A 75 -0.40 18.40 -5.16
CA GLY A 75 -0.64 17.09 -5.77
C GLY A 75 -2.11 16.74 -5.88
N THR A 76 -2.42 15.84 -6.81
CA THR A 76 -3.69 15.15 -6.98
C THR A 76 -3.43 13.65 -6.99
N ILE A 77 -4.44 12.83 -6.71
CA ILE A 77 -4.32 11.36 -6.82
C ILE A 77 -3.74 10.95 -8.17
N ALA A 78 -4.11 11.65 -9.25
CA ALA A 78 -3.60 11.42 -10.60
C ALA A 78 -2.08 11.66 -10.72
N GLU A 79 -1.55 12.66 -10.03
CA GLU A 79 -0.11 12.95 -10.02
C GLU A 79 0.69 11.93 -9.19
N VAL A 80 0.11 11.39 -8.12
CA VAL A 80 0.79 10.42 -7.26
C VAL A 80 0.80 9.00 -7.86
N VAL A 81 -0.32 8.59 -8.45
CA VAL A 81 -0.43 7.29 -9.14
C VAL A 81 0.39 7.31 -10.45
N ALA A 82 0.59 8.52 -11.01
CA ALA A 82 1.02 8.79 -12.39
C ALA A 82 0.11 8.07 -13.40
N PRO A 83 -0.11 8.61 -14.61
CA PRO A 83 -0.81 7.87 -15.64
C PRO A 83 0.06 6.69 -16.10
N ARG A 84 0.02 5.57 -15.34
CA ARG A 84 0.64 4.32 -15.76
C ARG A 84 -0.27 3.62 -16.75
N ARG A 85 0.32 3.14 -17.83
CA ARG A 85 -0.37 2.25 -18.76
C ARG A 85 -0.53 0.88 -18.11
N ALA A 86 -1.60 0.16 -18.46
CA ALA A 86 -1.81 -1.21 -17.98
C ALA A 86 -0.57 -2.11 -18.18
N ILE A 87 0.14 -1.95 -19.30
CA ILE A 87 1.36 -2.72 -19.60
C ILE A 87 2.51 -2.46 -18.62
N GLU A 88 2.60 -1.26 -18.05
CA GLU A 88 3.63 -0.90 -17.07
C GLU A 88 3.33 -1.50 -15.70
N LEU A 89 2.04 -1.65 -15.35
CA LEU A 89 1.62 -2.37 -14.15
C LEU A 89 1.83 -3.88 -14.30
N LEU A 90 1.56 -4.41 -15.49
CA LEU A 90 1.74 -5.84 -15.77
C LEU A 90 3.21 -6.25 -15.81
N ASN A 91 4.10 -5.42 -16.36
CA ASN A 91 5.53 -5.76 -16.50
C ASN A 91 6.42 -5.09 -15.45
N GLY A 92 5.87 -4.20 -14.63
CA GLY A 92 6.63 -3.42 -13.67
C GLY A 92 7.22 -4.26 -12.54
N VAL A 93 8.40 -3.85 -12.11
CA VAL A 93 9.01 -4.20 -10.83
C VAL A 93 9.01 -2.92 -10.00
N SER A 94 8.58 -2.99 -8.74
CA SER A 94 8.75 -1.88 -7.80
C SER A 94 10.00 -2.14 -6.95
N PRO A 95 10.93 -1.19 -6.82
CA PRO A 95 12.04 -1.31 -5.88
C PRO A 95 11.61 -1.05 -4.43
N ASN A 96 10.38 -0.56 -4.21
CA ASN A 96 9.88 -0.08 -2.92
C ASN A 96 8.80 -1.01 -2.33
N GLU A 97 8.87 -2.30 -2.60
CA GLU A 97 7.87 -3.24 -2.08
C GLU A 97 7.96 -3.41 -0.57
N VAL A 98 6.81 -3.58 0.08
CA VAL A 98 6.72 -4.00 1.47
C VAL A 98 6.73 -5.52 1.49
N ALA A 99 7.75 -6.11 2.13
CA ALA A 99 7.87 -7.55 2.24
C ALA A 99 6.72 -8.16 3.06
N ASP A 100 6.32 -9.39 2.72
CA ASP A 100 5.33 -10.14 3.49
C ASP A 100 5.93 -10.64 4.82
N PRO A 101 5.36 -10.26 5.99
CA PRO A 101 5.84 -10.69 7.30
C PRO A 101 5.48 -12.16 7.61
N TYR A 102 4.63 -12.80 6.82
CA TYR A 102 4.17 -14.16 7.10
C TYR A 102 5.33 -15.16 7.16
N ARG A 103 5.37 -15.95 8.24
CA ARG A 103 6.43 -16.95 8.55
C ARG A 103 7.85 -16.38 8.68
N ARG A 104 8.00 -15.07 8.82
CA ARG A 104 9.27 -14.41 9.14
C ARG A 104 9.57 -14.45 10.64
N ARG A 105 10.83 -14.23 11.00
CA ARG A 105 11.23 -14.10 12.41
C ARG A 105 10.69 -12.80 13.01
N LYS A 106 10.53 -12.72 14.33
CA LYS A 106 9.90 -11.57 15.01
C LYS A 106 10.64 -10.25 14.74
N ASP A 107 11.96 -10.26 14.71
CA ASP A 107 12.81 -9.12 14.35
C ASP A 107 12.53 -8.62 12.93
N GLU A 108 12.39 -9.55 11.98
CA GLU A 108 12.03 -9.25 10.59
C GLU A 108 10.61 -8.68 10.48
N GLN A 109 9.64 -9.25 11.20
CA GLN A 109 8.27 -8.75 11.22
C GLN A 109 8.20 -7.31 11.78
N LEU A 110 8.96 -7.02 12.84
CA LEU A 110 9.07 -5.67 13.40
C LEU A 110 9.71 -4.69 12.42
N ALA A 111 10.75 -5.09 11.70
CA ALA A 111 11.39 -4.26 10.68
C ALA A 111 10.44 -3.96 9.51
N ILE A 112 9.65 -4.95 9.08
CA ILE A 112 8.61 -4.79 8.06
C ILE A 112 7.52 -3.83 8.55
N ALA A 113 7.05 -3.99 9.78
CA ALA A 113 6.05 -3.10 10.37
C ALA A 113 6.57 -1.66 10.49
N ALA A 114 7.82 -1.47 10.90
CA ALA A 114 8.47 -0.16 10.96
C ALA A 114 8.57 0.49 9.57
N ASN A 115 8.94 -0.27 8.55
CA ASN A 115 8.96 0.21 7.16
C ASN A 115 7.56 0.64 6.70
N LEU A 116 6.55 -0.20 6.94
CA LEU A 116 5.15 0.10 6.60
C LEU A 116 4.64 1.36 7.32
N ALA A 117 4.90 1.47 8.62
CA ALA A 117 4.54 2.64 9.41
C ALA A 117 5.20 3.92 8.86
N GLY A 118 6.49 3.86 8.51
CA GLY A 118 7.20 5.00 7.90
C GLY A 118 6.68 5.38 6.51
N LEU A 119 6.22 4.41 5.71
CA LEU A 119 5.54 4.67 4.44
C LEU A 119 4.18 5.34 4.64
N CYS A 120 3.37 4.83 5.57
CA CYS A 120 2.06 5.41 5.90
C CYS A 120 2.18 6.82 6.49
N ALA A 121 3.17 7.05 7.38
CA ALA A 121 3.41 8.38 7.94
C ALA A 121 3.76 9.41 6.85
N ARG A 122 4.64 9.04 5.91
CA ARG A 122 4.96 9.88 4.74
C ARG A 122 3.75 10.15 3.86
N LEU A 123 2.92 9.12 3.65
CA LEU A 123 1.68 9.27 2.91
C LEU A 123 0.80 10.33 3.59
N VAL A 124 0.53 10.20 4.88
CA VAL A 124 -0.33 11.11 5.66
C VAL A 124 0.23 12.53 5.71
N GLU A 125 1.52 12.69 5.96
CA GLU A 125 2.18 14.00 6.05
C GLU A 125 2.12 14.77 4.72
N ARG A 126 2.21 14.05 3.60
CA ARG A 126 2.33 14.65 2.27
C ARG A 126 1.05 14.58 1.45
N TRP A 127 0.01 13.92 1.95
CA TRP A 127 -1.22 13.73 1.18
C TRP A 127 -1.90 15.08 0.91
N PRO A 128 -2.21 15.40 -0.35
CA PRO A 128 -3.07 16.54 -0.65
C PRO A 128 -4.50 16.22 -0.20
N GLY A 129 -5.03 17.01 0.73
CA GLY A 129 -6.39 16.88 1.27
C GLY A 129 -7.48 17.18 0.26
#